data_AF-A0AAV7QB53-F1
#
_entry.id   AF-A0AAV7QB53-F1
#
_cell.length_a   1.000
_cell.length_b   1.000
_cell.length_c   1.000
_cell.angle_alpha   90.00
_cell.angle_beta   90.00
_cell.angle_gamma   90.00
#
_symmetry.space_group_name_H-M   'P 1'
#
loop_
_entity.id
_entity.type
_entity.pdbx_description
1 polymer ?
#
loop_
_entity_poly.entity_id
_entity_poly.type
_entity_poly.pdbx_seq_one_letter_code
_entity_poly.pdbx_strand_id
1 'polypeptide(L)'
;MAAHLVYGPLVDLSKMEDRHIIITYRLDRATMQELCAQLEPDLMSAIRHPTGIPPLVQVLSVLHFLASASFQTTVAMASGLSQPMFSNMLSRLLSALLKHMCSYIVFPQVEDLPTVKGDFYALGHIPNIISAIDGTHVAFVPPQE
;
A
#
# COMPACT_ATOMS: atom_id res chain seq x y z
N MET A 1 3.26 -32.47 6.03
CA MET A 1 4.50 -31.66 6.04
C MET A 1 4.12 -30.21 6.31
N ALA A 2 4.24 -29.77 7.56
CA ALA A 2 4.07 -28.36 7.90
C ALA A 2 5.33 -27.62 7.46
N ALA A 3 5.22 -26.75 6.45
CA ALA A 3 6.28 -25.82 6.12
C ALA A 3 6.49 -24.90 7.33
N HIS A 4 7.66 -24.99 7.96
CA HIS A 4 8.09 -24.02 8.95
C HIS A 4 8.16 -22.64 8.27
N LEU A 5 7.12 -21.84 8.43
CA LEU A 5 7.13 -20.43 8.04
C LEU A 5 8.03 -19.72 9.05
N VAL A 6 9.29 -19.54 8.68
CA VAL A 6 10.24 -18.71 9.42
C VAL A 6 9.87 -17.28 9.11
N TYR A 7 8.93 -16.73 9.89
CA TYR A 7 8.69 -15.29 9.88
C TYR A 7 10.01 -14.62 10.29
N GLY A 8 10.52 -13.69 9.46
CA GLY A 8 11.52 -12.74 9.93
C GLY A 8 11.00 -12.03 11.19
N PRO A 9 11.87 -11.37 11.99
CA PRO A 9 11.42 -10.69 13.20
C PRO A 9 10.18 -9.86 12.89
N LEU A 10 9.05 -10.23 13.52
CA LEU A 10 7.75 -9.60 13.30
C LEU A 10 7.96 -8.10 13.35
N VAL A 11 7.67 -7.40 12.26
CA VAL A 11 7.77 -5.94 12.21
C VAL A 11 6.81 -5.41 13.26
N ASP A 12 7.38 -4.98 14.37
CA ASP A 12 6.65 -4.42 15.49
C ASP A 12 6.57 -2.91 15.27
N LEU A 13 5.45 -2.46 14.70
CA LEU A 13 5.21 -1.03 14.48
C LEU A 13 5.50 -0.24 15.76
N SER A 14 5.11 -0.73 16.94
CA SER A 14 5.24 0.00 18.21
C SER A 14 6.68 0.37 18.57
N LYS A 15 7.67 -0.31 17.99
CA LYS A 15 9.10 -0.08 18.20
C LYS A 15 9.76 0.77 17.10
N MET A 16 9.03 1.12 16.04
CA MET A 16 9.54 1.97 14.97
C MET A 16 9.29 3.44 15.27
N GLU A 17 10.25 4.31 14.94
CA GLU A 17 10.04 5.76 14.98
C GLU A 17 9.08 6.20 13.85
N ASP A 18 8.17 7.14 14.14
CA ASP A 18 7.13 7.56 13.18
C ASP A 18 7.71 8.09 11.86
N ARG A 19 8.85 8.79 11.92
CA ARG A 19 9.54 9.25 10.71
C ARG A 19 9.94 8.08 9.80
N HIS A 20 10.43 7.00 10.39
CA HIS A 20 10.81 5.81 9.65
C HIS A 20 9.56 5.11 9.06
N ILE A 21 8.45 5.08 9.81
CA ILE A 21 7.18 4.54 9.30
C ILE A 21 6.73 5.30 8.04
N ILE A 22 6.71 6.63 8.09
CA ILE A 22 6.29 7.46 6.95
C ILE A 22 7.20 7.25 5.74
N ILE A 23 8.52 7.19 5.94
CA ILE A 23 9.47 6.97 4.83
C ILE A 23 9.28 5.57 4.20
N THR A 24 9.06 4.54 5.02
CA THR A 24 9.00 3.15 4.57
C THR A 24 7.65 2.77 3.97
N TYR A 25 6.55 3.31 4.50
CA TYR A 25 5.18 2.89 4.16
C TYR A 25 4.33 4.00 3.53
N ARG A 26 4.82 5.25 3.49
CA ARG A 26 4.10 6.44 2.98
C ARG A 26 2.81 6.79 3.73
N LEU A 27 2.58 6.14 4.86
CA LEU A 27 1.44 6.38 5.75
C LEU A 27 1.97 6.57 7.17
N ASP A 28 1.26 7.35 7.98
CA ASP A 28 1.52 7.41 9.41
C ASP A 28 0.97 6.16 10.13
N ARG A 29 1.42 5.99 11.38
CA ARG A 29 1.04 4.85 12.22
C ARG A 29 -0.46 4.71 12.42
N ALA A 30 -1.16 5.82 12.70
CA ALA A 30 -2.58 5.78 13.01
C ALA A 30 -3.37 5.34 11.77
N THR A 31 -3.05 5.92 10.60
CA THR A 31 -3.63 5.54 9.32
C THR A 31 -3.39 4.07 8.99
N MET A 32 -2.20 3.53 9.28
CA MET A 32 -1.90 2.11 9.07
C MET A 32 -2.68 1.19 10.00
N GLN A 33 -2.86 1.58 11.27
CA GLN A 33 -3.67 0.82 12.23
C GLN A 33 -5.14 0.82 11.84
N GLU A 34 -5.67 1.96 11.42
CA GLU A 34 -7.04 2.08 10.90
C GLU A 34 -7.22 1.21 9.66
N LEU A 35 -6.29 1.27 8.70
CA LEU A 35 -6.33 0.46 7.50
C LEU A 35 -6.30 -1.04 7.82
N CYS A 36 -5.48 -1.46 8.79
CA CYS A 36 -5.46 -2.85 9.23
C CYS A 36 -6.82 -3.30 9.79
N ALA A 37 -7.44 -2.48 10.64
CA ALA A 37 -8.75 -2.78 11.21
C ALA A 37 -9.86 -2.84 10.15
N GLN A 38 -9.82 -1.94 9.16
CA GLN A 38 -10.80 -1.95 8.05
C GLN A 38 -10.66 -3.18 7.16
N LEU A 39 -9.42 -3.63 6.89
CA LEU A 39 -9.15 -4.76 5.99
C LEU A 39 -9.20 -6.12 6.70
N GLU A 40 -9.18 -6.16 8.04
CA GLU A 40 -9.17 -7.39 8.83
C GLU A 40 -10.29 -8.39 8.44
N PRO A 41 -11.55 -7.98 8.23
CA PRO A 41 -12.62 -8.90 7.82
C PRO A 41 -12.34 -9.59 6.48
N ASP A 42 -11.82 -8.86 5.49
CA ASP A 42 -11.46 -9.41 4.17
C ASP A 42 -10.21 -10.29 4.23
N LEU A 43 -9.26 -9.92 5.10
CA LEU A 43 -8.04 -10.67 5.34
C LEU A 43 -8.29 -11.98 6.09
N MET A 44 -9.28 -12.02 6.99
CA MET A 44 -9.66 -13.24 7.72
C MET A 44 -10.62 -14.14 6.92
N SER A 45 -11.59 -13.56 6.21
CA SER A 45 -12.63 -14.33 5.50
C SER A 45 -12.13 -15.09 4.27
N ALA A 46 -11.04 -14.65 3.65
CA ALA A 46 -10.49 -15.29 2.45
C ALA A 46 -9.50 -16.44 2.75
N ILE A 47 -9.44 -16.89 4.00
CA ILE A 47 -8.51 -17.90 4.48
C ILE A 47 -9.18 -19.28 4.49
N ARG A 48 -9.01 -20.08 3.42
CA ARG A 48 -9.32 -21.54 3.46
C ARG A 48 -8.26 -22.34 4.22
N HIS A 49 -7.06 -21.78 4.34
CA HIS A 49 -5.96 -22.30 5.14
C HIS A 49 -5.27 -21.12 5.82
N PRO A 50 -5.18 -21.07 7.17
CA PRO A 50 -4.45 -20.01 7.84
C PRO A 50 -3.03 -20.02 7.30
N THR A 51 -2.71 -18.99 6.51
CA THR A 51 -1.33 -18.75 6.05
C THR A 51 -0.41 -18.48 7.24
N GLY A 52 -0.94 -18.43 8.48
CA GLY A 52 -0.22 -18.16 9.72
C GLY A 52 0.31 -16.73 9.81
N ILE A 53 0.25 -15.96 8.71
CA ILE A 53 0.73 -14.59 8.63
C ILE A 53 -0.29 -13.67 9.33
N PRO A 54 0.10 -12.95 10.39
CA PRO A 54 -0.77 -11.98 11.03
C PRO A 54 -1.27 -10.90 10.05
N PRO A 55 -2.53 -10.42 10.13
CA PRO A 55 -3.07 -9.40 9.23
C PRO A 55 -2.18 -8.17 9.10
N LEU A 56 -1.61 -7.71 10.21
CA LEU A 56 -0.66 -6.60 10.23
C LEU A 56 0.53 -6.85 9.31
N VAL A 57 1.17 -8.03 9.39
CA VAL A 57 2.32 -8.37 8.54
C VAL A 57 1.94 -8.38 7.06
N GLN A 58 0.72 -8.81 6.73
CA GLN A 58 0.22 -8.79 5.35
C GLN A 58 0.08 -7.36 4.83
N VAL A 59 -0.55 -6.49 5.61
CA VAL A 59 -0.73 -5.05 5.29
C VAL A 59 0.62 -4.37 5.15
N LEU A 60 1.52 -4.54 6.11
CA LEU A 60 2.86 -3.94 6.08
C LEU A 60 3.68 -4.37 4.87
N SER A 61 3.66 -5.66 4.55
CA SER A 61 4.42 -6.20 3.42
C SER A 61 3.92 -5.64 2.09
N VAL A 62 2.60 -5.53 1.92
CA VAL A 62 2.00 -4.95 0.72
C VAL A 62 2.24 -3.44 0.65
N LEU A 63 2.06 -2.71 1.75
CA LEU A 63 2.35 -1.27 1.79
C LEU A 63 3.82 -0.98 1.47
N HIS A 64 4.76 -1.78 2.00
CA HIS A 64 6.17 -1.63 1.69
C HIS A 64 6.45 -1.82 0.19
N PHE A 65 5.80 -2.79 -0.44
CA PHE A 65 5.91 -3.00 -1.89
C PHE A 65 5.36 -1.80 -2.68
N LEU A 66 4.17 -1.31 -2.33
CA LEU A 66 3.56 -0.15 -3.00
C LEU A 66 4.38 1.14 -2.81
N ALA A 67 4.94 1.34 -1.61
CA ALA A 67 5.74 2.52 -1.26
C ALA A 67 7.15 2.53 -1.88
N SER A 68 7.76 1.36 -2.05
CA SER A 68 9.14 1.21 -2.55
C SER A 68 9.24 1.08 -4.06
N ALA A 69 8.14 0.73 -4.75
CA ALA A 69 8.13 0.35 -6.16
C ALA A 69 9.16 -0.75 -6.50
N SER A 70 9.51 -1.59 -5.52
CA SER A 70 10.50 -2.67 -5.68
C SER A 70 9.89 -3.92 -6.31
N PHE A 71 10.71 -4.92 -6.61
CA PHE A 71 10.24 -6.20 -7.12
C PHE A 71 9.56 -7.03 -6.02
N GLN A 72 8.48 -7.74 -6.38
CA GLN A 72 7.78 -8.63 -5.43
C GLN A 72 8.72 -9.66 -4.80
N THR A 73 9.69 -10.18 -5.55
CA THR A 73 10.69 -11.13 -5.05
C THR A 73 11.54 -10.53 -3.93
N THR A 74 12.04 -9.30 -4.12
CA THR A 74 12.84 -8.58 -3.14
C THR A 74 12.05 -8.33 -1.86
N VAL A 75 10.82 -7.83 -1.98
CA VAL A 75 9.97 -7.53 -0.82
C VAL A 75 9.52 -8.80 -0.12
N ALA A 76 9.13 -9.84 -0.87
CA ALA A 76 8.75 -11.12 -0.29
C ALA A 76 9.90 -11.72 0.54
N MET A 77 11.13 -11.72 0.00
CA MET A 77 12.31 -12.18 0.73
C MET A 77 12.56 -11.38 2.00
N ALA A 78 12.46 -10.05 1.96
CA ALA A 78 12.61 -9.20 3.14
C ALA A 78 11.55 -9.47 4.22
N SER A 79 10.34 -9.85 3.81
CA SER A 79 9.25 -10.24 4.71
C SER A 79 9.27 -11.71 5.14
N GLY A 80 10.25 -12.52 4.70
CA GLY A 80 10.29 -13.96 4.97
C GLY A 80 9.20 -14.78 4.26
N LEU A 81 8.70 -14.27 3.13
CA LEU A 81 7.63 -14.87 2.33
C LEU A 81 8.17 -15.43 1.02
N SER A 82 7.56 -16.50 0.53
CA SER A 82 7.77 -16.92 -0.85
C SER A 82 7.06 -15.96 -1.81
N GLN A 83 7.60 -15.79 -3.02
CA GLN A 83 6.98 -14.93 -4.03
C GLN A 83 5.52 -15.32 -4.36
N PRO A 84 5.15 -16.62 -4.50
CA PRO A 84 3.75 -16.99 -4.74
C PRO A 84 2.81 -16.61 -3.59
N MET A 85 3.27 -16.74 -2.34
CA MET A 85 2.50 -16.30 -1.17
C MET A 85 2.30 -14.80 -1.18
N PHE A 86 3.36 -14.03 -1.48
CA PHE A 86 3.27 -12.58 -1.59
C PHE A 86 2.33 -12.14 -2.70
N SER A 87 2.40 -12.76 -3.89
CA SER A 87 1.52 -12.44 -5.02
C SER A 87 0.03 -12.65 -4.69
N ASN A 88 -0.29 -13.78 -4.04
CA ASN A 88 -1.65 -14.07 -3.57
C ASN A 88 -2.12 -13.05 -2.52
N MET A 89 -1.24 -12.70 -1.58
CA MET A 89 -1.51 -11.72 -0.54
C MET A 89 -1.73 -10.31 -1.13
N LEU A 90 -0.88 -9.89 -2.07
CA LEU A 90 -1.00 -8.62 -2.78
C LEU A 90 -2.35 -8.52 -3.49
N SER A 91 -2.71 -9.53 -4.29
CA SER A 91 -3.99 -9.56 -5.03
C SER A 91 -5.20 -9.45 -4.11
N ARG A 92 -5.16 -10.14 -2.96
CA ARG A 92 -6.24 -10.09 -1.96
C ARG A 92 -6.35 -8.72 -1.30
N LEU A 93 -5.22 -8.15 -0.86
CA LEU A 93 -5.21 -6.83 -0.23
C LEU A 93 -5.68 -5.75 -1.20
N LEU A 94 -5.21 -5.76 -2.45
CA LEU A 94 -5.65 -4.81 -3.46
C LEU A 94 -7.16 -4.94 -3.71
N SER A 95 -7.69 -6.15 -3.77
CA SER A 95 -9.13 -6.38 -3.92
C SER A 95 -9.93 -5.82 -2.75
N ALA A 96 -9.44 -5.97 -1.51
CA ALA A 96 -10.08 -5.41 -0.33
C ALA A 96 -10.01 -3.88 -0.31
N LEU A 97 -8.85 -3.29 -0.61
CA LEU A 97 -8.67 -1.84 -0.74
C LEU A 97 -9.63 -1.22 -1.76
N LEU A 98 -9.80 -1.87 -2.92
CA LEU A 98 -10.68 -1.39 -3.98
C LEU A 98 -12.16 -1.34 -3.56
N LYS A 99 -12.61 -2.14 -2.58
CA LYS A 99 -13.97 -2.04 -2.05
C LYS A 99 -14.22 -0.73 -1.31
N HIS A 100 -13.16 -0.12 -0.78
CA HIS A 100 -13.22 1.13 -0.02
C HIS A 100 -12.83 2.36 -0.87
N MET A 101 -12.47 2.19 -2.14
CA MET A 101 -11.89 3.27 -2.96
C MET A 101 -12.76 4.54 -3.01
N CYS A 102 -14.09 4.39 -3.08
CA CYS A 102 -15.02 5.53 -3.19
C CYS A 102 -15.09 6.37 -1.91
N SER A 103 -14.64 5.83 -0.78
CA SER A 103 -14.56 6.57 0.49
C SER A 103 -13.30 7.44 0.57
N TYR A 104 -12.27 7.16 -0.23
CA TYR A 104 -10.97 7.82 -0.14
C TYR A 104 -10.60 8.62 -1.40
N ILE A 105 -11.12 8.25 -2.57
CA ILE A 105 -10.81 8.89 -3.84
C ILE A 105 -12.07 9.63 -4.32
N VAL A 106 -12.08 10.95 -4.11
CA VAL A 106 -13.14 11.84 -4.58
C VAL A 106 -12.58 12.72 -5.69
N PHE A 107 -13.21 12.68 -6.86
CA PHE A 107 -12.84 13.54 -7.98
C PHE A 107 -13.69 14.83 -7.94
N PRO A 108 -13.09 16.00 -8.21
CA PRO A 108 -13.82 17.25 -8.26
C PRO A 108 -14.88 17.21 -9.36
N GLN A 109 -16.06 17.76 -9.08
CA GLN A 109 -17.12 17.93 -10.07
C GLN A 109 -16.86 19.19 -10.91
N VAL A 110 -17.64 19.38 -11.98
CA VAL A 110 -17.45 20.47 -12.94
C VAL A 110 -17.52 21.84 -12.25
N GLU A 111 -18.42 21.96 -11.29
CA GLU A 111 -18.63 23.11 -10.42
C GLU A 111 -17.45 23.42 -9.49
N ASP A 112 -16.66 22.41 -9.11
CA ASP A 112 -15.50 22.56 -8.22
C ASP A 112 -14.24 22.99 -8.97
N LEU A 113 -14.18 22.75 -10.29
CA LEU A 113 -13.00 22.99 -11.11
C LEU A 113 -12.44 24.42 -11.04
N PRO A 114 -13.24 25.50 -11.02
CA PRO A 114 -12.71 26.86 -10.90
C PRO A 114 -11.93 27.06 -9.60
N THR A 115 -12.47 26.54 -8.48
CA THR A 115 -11.84 26.64 -7.16
C THR A 115 -10.54 25.84 -7.12
N VAL A 116 -10.59 24.56 -7.50
CA VAL A 116 -9.42 23.68 -7.48
C VAL A 116 -8.27 24.23 -8.34
N LYS A 117 -8.58 24.71 -9.55
CA LYS A 117 -7.57 25.34 -10.43
C LYS A 117 -6.98 26.61 -9.81
N GLY A 118 -7.81 27.42 -9.16
CA GLY A 118 -7.39 28.62 -8.45
C GLY A 118 -6.41 28.31 -7.32
N ASP A 119 -6.73 27.31 -6.50
CA ASP A 119 -5.90 26.89 -5.36
C ASP A 119 -4.53 26.37 -5.80
N PHE A 120 -4.48 25.52 -6.83
CA PHE A 120 -3.20 25.06 -7.39
C PHE A 120 -2.37 26.19 -8.02
N TYR A 121 -3.03 27.15 -8.67
CA TYR A 121 -2.35 28.32 -9.21
C TYR A 121 -1.79 29.22 -8.10
N ALA A 122 -2.51 29.39 -7.00
CA ALA A 122 -2.03 30.14 -5.84
C ALA A 122 -0.85 29.44 -5.13
N LEU A 123 -0.85 28.10 -5.10
CA LEU A 123 0.19 27.31 -4.44
C LEU A 123 1.52 27.31 -5.22
N GLY A 124 1.48 27.21 -6.55
CA GLY A 124 2.69 26.98 -7.35
C GLY A 124 2.72 27.64 -8.72
N HIS A 125 1.77 28.52 -9.04
CA HIS A 125 1.65 29.19 -10.34
C HIS A 125 1.51 28.24 -11.54
N ILE A 126 1.02 27.01 -11.31
CA ILE A 126 0.78 26.05 -12.38
C ILE A 126 -0.69 26.12 -12.79
N PRO A 127 -1.01 26.53 -14.03
CA PRO A 127 -2.38 26.70 -14.47
C PRO A 127 -3.06 25.35 -14.75
N ASN A 128 -4.38 25.31 -14.61
CA ASN A 128 -5.25 24.21 -15.04
C ASN A 128 -5.02 22.85 -14.34
N ILE A 129 -4.35 22.80 -13.19
CA ILE A 129 -4.30 21.58 -12.38
C ILE A 129 -5.67 21.34 -11.73
N ILE A 130 -6.17 20.10 -11.82
CA ILE A 130 -7.43 19.66 -11.20
C ILE A 130 -7.21 18.62 -10.09
N SER A 131 -6.02 18.03 -10.01
CA SER A 131 -5.60 17.09 -8.98
C SER A 131 -4.09 16.87 -9.06
N ALA A 132 -3.51 16.35 -7.98
CA ALA A 132 -2.13 15.90 -7.94
C ALA A 132 -2.10 14.51 -7.30
N ILE A 133 -1.19 13.66 -7.78
CA ILE A 133 -0.96 12.32 -7.24
C ILE A 133 0.52 12.23 -6.88
N ASP A 134 0.82 11.93 -5.62
CA ASP A 134 2.17 11.55 -5.21
C ASP A 134 2.43 10.10 -5.65
N GLY A 135 3.54 9.87 -6.34
CA GLY A 135 3.83 8.57 -6.92
C GLY A 135 5.25 8.47 -7.48
N THR A 136 5.69 7.23 -7.71
CA THR A 136 6.98 6.96 -8.35
C THR A 136 6.76 6.69 -9.83
N HIS A 137 7.34 7.52 -10.71
CA HIS A 137 7.35 7.25 -12.14
C HIS A 137 8.43 6.21 -12.45
N VAL A 138 8.01 4.99 -12.80
CA VAL A 138 8.92 3.93 -13.23
C VAL A 138 8.94 3.89 -14.75
N ALA A 139 10.08 4.21 -15.35
CA ALA A 139 10.26 4.10 -16.79
C ALA A 139 10.31 2.62 -17.19
N PHE A 140 9.38 2.18 -18.04
CA PHE A 140 9.46 0.86 -18.67
C PHE A 140 10.45 0.92 -19.82
N VAL A 141 11.61 0.29 -19.64
CA VAL A 141 12.56 0.05 -20.73
C VAL A 141 12.20 -1.30 -21.36
N PRO A 142 11.87 -1.36 -22.66
CA PRO A 142 11.62 -2.63 -23.33
C PRO A 142 12.89 -3.49 -23.29
N PRO A 143 12.77 -4.83 -23.23
CA PRO A 143 13.93 -5.71 -23.28
C PRO A 143 14.73 -5.42 -24.55
N GLN A 144 16.06 -5.37 -24.41
CA GLN A 144 16.96 -5.34 -25.57
C GLN A 144 17.10 -6.77 -26.08
N GLU A 145 16.90 -6.94 -27.39
CA GLU A 145 17.15 -8.21 -28.09
C GLU A 145 18.63 -8.60 -28.08
#